data_AF-A0A349PHN8-F1
#
_entry.id   AF-A0A349PHN8-F1
#
_cell.length_a   1.000
_cell.length_b   1.000
_cell.length_c   1.000
_cell.angle_alpha   90.00
_cell.angle_beta   90.00
_cell.angle_gamma   90.00
#
_symmetry.space_group_name_H-M   'P 1'
#
loop_
_entity.id
_entity.type
_entity.pdbx_description
1 polymer ?
#
loop_
_entity_poly.entity_id
_entity_poly.type
_entity_poly.pdbx_seq_one_letter_code
_entity_poly.pdbx_strand_id
1 'polypeptide(L)'
;MDLSHLDKKYFIDTRIYNCPFCRRGNVVYRIIDSFIFDWSNESKVFGYLVKCGSNGCEKISLHFSKKELRKTTRSEYGLTLMNEFKDNIDLDNEFFYSRPTSFFTIDERINKKIRDLVFEAEQSRQANLLVGGSACLRKVIYELLEFEKSILRDKKTGHANYQESIRNLKNKFPKK
;
A
#
# COMPACT_ATOMS: atom_id res chain seq x y z
N MET A 1 3.50 31.74 -0.42
CA MET A 1 4.03 30.63 -1.23
C MET A 1 3.09 29.45 -1.06
N ASP A 2 2.60 28.86 -2.15
CA ASP A 2 1.70 27.71 -2.08
C ASP A 2 2.48 26.44 -1.74
N LEU A 3 2.17 25.83 -0.59
CA LEU A 3 2.80 24.61 -0.07
C LEU A 3 1.96 23.35 -0.36
N SER A 4 0.93 23.46 -1.22
CA SER A 4 0.01 22.37 -1.59
C SER A 4 0.70 21.09 -2.13
N HIS A 5 1.96 21.20 -2.59
CA HIS A 5 2.75 20.03 -3.01
C HIS A 5 3.12 19.11 -1.84
N LEU A 6 3.20 19.63 -0.60
CA LEU A 6 3.49 18.84 0.60
C LEU A 6 2.32 17.95 1.01
N ASP A 7 1.09 18.38 0.75
CA ASP A 7 -0.12 17.60 1.03
C ASP A 7 -0.21 16.32 0.17
N LYS A 8 0.54 16.27 -0.94
CA LYS A 8 0.61 15.12 -1.84
C LYS A 8 1.68 14.10 -1.46
N LYS A 9 2.64 14.49 -0.62
CA LYS A 9 3.73 13.59 -0.18
C LYS A 9 3.23 12.60 0.87
N TYR A 10 3.77 11.39 0.85
CA TYR A 10 3.56 10.43 1.93
C TYR A 10 4.48 10.79 3.09
N PHE A 11 5.80 10.83 2.87
CA PHE A 11 6.77 11.39 3.82
C PHE A 11 7.07 12.83 3.46
N ILE A 12 6.74 13.75 4.37
CA ILE A 12 7.02 15.18 4.21
C ILE A 12 8.51 15.43 4.43
N ASP A 13 9.05 14.80 5.47
CA ASP A 13 10.48 14.77 5.79
C ASP A 13 10.84 13.47 6.54
N THR A 14 12.01 13.44 7.16
CA THR A 14 12.58 12.27 7.86
C THR A 14 11.92 11.96 9.21
N ARG A 15 10.97 12.79 9.65
CA ARG A 15 10.28 12.71 10.95
C ARG A 15 8.77 12.85 10.83
N ILE A 16 8.28 13.46 9.77
CA ILE A 16 6.88 13.85 9.56
C ILE A 16 6.33 13.19 8.29
N TYR A 17 5.12 12.67 8.38
CA TYR A 17 4.42 12.05 7.26
C TYR A 17 2.92 12.36 7.26
N ASN A 18 2.29 12.19 6.11
CA ASN A 18 0.84 12.23 5.96
C ASN A 18 0.29 10.82 6.19
N CYS A 19 -0.31 10.60 7.37
CA CYS A 19 -0.71 9.27 7.80
C CYS A 19 -1.87 8.73 6.94
N PRO A 20 -1.70 7.61 6.21
CA PRO A 20 -2.75 7.06 5.36
C PRO A 20 -3.89 6.40 6.15
N PHE A 21 -3.68 6.11 7.44
CA PHE A 21 -4.63 5.37 8.27
C PHE A 21 -5.66 6.30 8.91
N CYS A 22 -5.19 7.30 9.66
CA CYS A 22 -6.07 8.24 10.35
C CYS A 22 -6.38 9.49 9.51
N ARG A 23 -5.81 9.59 8.30
CA ARG A 23 -5.96 10.74 7.37
C ARG A 23 -5.59 12.08 7.99
N ARG A 24 -4.69 12.06 8.98
CA ARG A 24 -4.10 13.26 9.56
C ARG A 24 -2.79 13.56 8.83
N GLY A 25 -2.65 14.80 8.36
CA GLY A 25 -1.41 15.29 7.81
C GLY A 25 -0.42 15.70 8.90
N ASN A 26 0.84 15.88 8.51
CA ASN A 26 1.90 16.41 9.39
C ASN A 26 2.08 15.65 10.72
N VAL A 27 1.99 14.32 10.71
CA VAL A 27 2.10 13.50 11.91
C VAL A 27 3.54 13.04 12.11
N VAL A 28 4.04 13.07 13.35
CA VAL A 28 5.33 12.46 13.70
C VAL A 28 5.19 10.94 13.67
N TYR A 29 6.14 10.25 13.04
CA TYR A 29 6.21 8.80 13.03
C TYR A 29 7.47 8.29 13.73
N ARG A 30 7.56 6.97 13.94
CA ARG A 30 8.77 6.31 14.45
C ARG A 30 9.07 5.04 13.66
N ILE A 31 10.34 4.77 13.38
CA ILE A 31 10.76 3.45 12.90
C ILE A 31 10.71 2.50 14.10
N ILE A 32 9.88 1.47 14.02
CA ILE A 32 9.75 0.47 15.08
C ILE A 32 10.57 -0.78 14.79
N ASP A 33 10.84 -1.06 13.52
CA ASP A 33 11.62 -2.22 13.11
C ASP A 33 12.19 -2.00 11.70
N SER A 34 13.22 -2.77 11.37
CA SER A 34 13.87 -2.77 10.08
C SER A 34 14.51 -4.13 9.79
N PHE A 35 14.47 -4.55 8.55
CA PHE A 35 15.03 -5.84 8.13
C PHE A 35 15.63 -5.76 6.74
N ILE A 36 16.44 -6.77 6.39
CA ILE A 36 17.05 -6.91 5.08
C ILE A 36 16.64 -8.28 4.56
N PHE A 37 16.25 -8.35 3.29
CA PHE A 37 15.93 -9.61 2.63
C PHE A 37 16.35 -9.58 1.17
N ASP A 38 16.54 -10.78 0.60
CA ASP A 38 16.81 -10.96 -0.81
C ASP A 38 15.47 -10.87 -1.57
N TRP A 39 15.29 -9.80 -2.34
CA TRP A 39 14.13 -9.62 -3.21
C TRP A 39 14.21 -10.50 -4.45
N SER A 40 15.43 -10.76 -4.91
CA SER A 40 15.79 -11.76 -5.91
C SER A 40 17.20 -12.26 -5.63
N ASN A 41 17.65 -13.27 -6.39
CA ASN A 41 19.03 -13.78 -6.31
C ASN A 41 20.10 -12.70 -6.54
N GLU A 42 19.74 -11.57 -7.14
CA GLU A 42 20.65 -10.47 -7.51
C GLU A 42 20.36 -9.17 -6.76
N SER A 43 19.31 -9.09 -5.94
CA SER A 43 18.89 -7.84 -5.32
C SER A 43 18.54 -7.97 -3.85
N LYS A 44 19.25 -7.20 -3.02
CA LYS A 44 18.94 -7.00 -1.60
C LYS A 44 18.08 -5.77 -1.42
N VAL A 45 17.09 -5.89 -0.54
CA VAL A 45 16.13 -4.83 -0.24
C VAL A 45 16.10 -4.58 1.26
N PHE A 46 16.01 -3.31 1.64
CA PHE A 46 15.90 -2.85 3.01
C PHE A 46 14.43 -2.53 3.30
N GLY A 47 13.88 -3.16 4.33
CA GLY A 47 12.52 -2.95 4.81
C GLY A 47 12.46 -2.16 6.10
N TYR A 48 11.46 -1.29 6.20
CA TYR A 48 11.21 -0.43 7.36
C TYR A 48 9.75 -0.49 7.78
N LEU A 49 9.52 -0.74 9.07
CA LEU A 49 8.22 -0.63 9.71
C LEU A 49 8.12 0.72 10.42
N VAL A 50 7.18 1.55 9.98
CA VAL A 50 6.96 2.91 10.46
C VAL A 50 5.63 3.00 11.20
N LYS A 51 5.65 3.36 12.49
CA LYS A 51 4.45 3.52 13.32
C LYS A 51 3.99 4.97 13.35
N CYS A 52 2.69 5.18 13.17
CA CYS A 52 2.04 6.47 13.36
C CYS A 52 2.15 6.94 14.83
N GLY A 53 2.66 8.16 15.06
CA GLY A 53 2.72 8.77 16.38
C GLY A 53 1.47 9.58 16.77
N SER A 54 0.46 9.68 15.89
CA SER A 54 -0.81 10.32 16.25
C SER A 54 -1.51 9.52 17.35
N ASN A 55 -1.97 10.23 18.39
CA ASN A 55 -2.80 9.66 19.45
C ASN A 55 -4.01 8.93 18.86
N GLY A 56 -4.18 7.66 19.23
CA GLY A 56 -5.28 6.78 18.80
C GLY A 56 -5.12 6.06 17.46
N CYS A 57 -4.07 6.31 16.66
CA CYS A 57 -3.88 5.60 15.37
C CYS A 57 -3.07 4.32 15.54
N GLU A 58 -1.83 4.43 16.02
CA GLU A 58 -0.88 3.33 16.29
C GLU A 58 -0.62 2.33 15.15
N LYS A 59 -1.19 2.57 13.96
CA LYS A 59 -0.99 1.74 12.78
C LYS A 59 0.44 1.83 12.27
N ILE A 60 0.89 0.73 11.69
CA ILE A 60 2.23 0.55 11.14
C ILE A 60 2.13 0.63 9.61
N SER A 61 3.15 1.12 8.93
CA SER A 61 3.31 1.06 7.49
C SER A 61 4.64 0.41 7.14
N LEU A 62 4.68 -0.27 5.99
CA LEU A 62 5.84 -0.99 5.50
C LEU A 62 6.42 -0.28 4.27
N HIS A 63 7.72 -0.06 4.28
CA HIS A 63 8.43 0.66 3.23
C HIS A 63 9.67 -0.11 2.80
N PHE A 64 9.92 -0.19 1.49
CA PHE A 64 11.11 -0.83 0.92
C PHE A 64 11.96 0.15 0.13
N SER A 65 13.27 0.00 0.26
CA SER A 65 14.27 0.75 -0.49
C SER A 65 15.42 -0.14 -0.94
N LYS A 66 16.17 0.30 -1.96
CA LYS A 66 17.34 -0.42 -2.48
C LYS A 66 18.63 -0.15 -1.69
N LYS A 67 18.61 0.80 -0.74
CA LYS A 67 19.79 1.24 0.00
C LYS A 67 19.44 1.51 1.46
N GLU A 68 20.39 1.34 2.39
CA GLU A 68 20.13 1.64 3.80
C GLU A 68 19.94 3.16 4.02
N LEU A 69 18.73 3.54 4.41
CA LEU A 69 18.29 4.91 4.67
C LEU A 69 18.43 5.34 6.14
N ARG A 70 18.67 4.42 7.07
CA ARG A 70 18.84 4.76 8.50
C ARG A 70 20.16 5.46 8.79
N LYS A 71 20.16 6.33 9.79
CA LYS A 71 21.36 6.95 10.33
C LYS A 71 22.25 5.88 10.95
N THR A 72 23.54 6.04 10.74
CA THR A 72 24.57 5.27 11.44
C THR A 72 25.27 6.18 12.43
N THR A 73 25.38 5.74 13.68
CA THR A 73 26.25 6.38 14.66
C THR A 73 27.50 5.52 14.87
N ARG A 74 28.63 6.17 15.12
CA ARG A 74 29.90 5.50 15.41
C ARG A 74 30.15 5.60 16.90
N SER A 75 30.18 4.45 17.57
CA SER A 75 30.63 4.32 18.95
C SER A 75 32.03 3.70 18.99
N GLU A 76 32.62 3.65 20.17
CA GLU A 76 33.90 2.96 20.42
C GLU A 76 33.84 1.47 20.06
N TYR A 77 32.64 0.87 20.09
CA TYR A 77 32.39 -0.54 19.78
C TYR A 77 31.98 -0.82 18.32
N GLY A 78 31.94 0.22 17.47
CA GLY A 78 31.63 0.08 16.03
C GLY A 78 30.46 0.93 15.54
N LEU A 79 29.96 0.58 14.35
CA LEU A 79 28.84 1.26 13.68
C LEU A 79 27.49 0.67 14.12
N THR A 80 26.61 1.52 14.63
CA THR A 80 25.25 1.15 15.04
C THR A 80 24.22 1.91 14.21
N LEU A 81 23.20 1.20 13.73
CA LEU A 81 22.08 1.79 12.99
C LEU A 81 21.03 2.33 13.97
N MET A 82 20.60 3.57 13.76
CA MET A 82 19.57 4.22 14.58
C MET A 82 18.19 4.02 13.98
N ASN A 83 17.15 4.07 14.82
CA ASN A 83 15.74 4.05 14.38
C ASN A 83 15.27 5.42 13.85
N GLU A 84 16.14 6.06 13.07
CA GLU A 84 15.91 7.34 12.41
C GLU A 84 16.47 7.30 10.99
N PHE A 85 15.80 7.96 10.05
CA PHE A 85 16.32 8.12 8.69
C PHE A 85 17.39 9.20 8.63
N LYS A 86 18.34 9.07 7.70
CA LYS A 86 19.38 10.09 7.42
C LYS A 86 18.73 11.44 7.11
N ASP A 87 19.35 12.52 7.56
CA ASP A 87 18.82 13.87 7.32
C ASP A 87 18.93 14.24 5.83
N ASN A 88 18.06 15.16 5.37
CA ASN A 88 18.06 15.71 4.01
C ASN A 88 17.89 14.68 2.87
N ILE A 89 17.16 13.59 3.11
CA ILE A 89 16.76 12.65 2.05
C ILE A 89 15.27 12.79 1.73
N ASP A 90 14.91 12.69 0.45
CA ASP A 90 13.50 12.63 0.02
C ASP A 90 13.02 11.18 0.06
N LEU A 91 12.44 10.78 1.19
CA LEU A 91 12.04 9.40 1.45
C LEU A 91 11.06 8.85 0.41
N ASP A 92 10.15 9.67 -0.12
CA ASP A 92 9.20 9.24 -1.16
C ASP A 92 9.90 8.81 -2.45
N ASN A 93 11.05 9.41 -2.78
CA ASN A 93 11.84 9.03 -3.95
C ASN A 93 12.72 7.80 -3.69
N GLU A 94 13.13 7.59 -2.44
CA GLU A 94 13.98 6.47 -2.07
C GLU A 94 13.19 5.17 -1.86
N PHE A 95 11.92 5.29 -1.45
CA PHE A 95 11.02 4.16 -1.32
C PHE A 95 10.41 3.79 -2.67
N PHE A 96 10.88 2.69 -3.25
CA PHE A 96 10.24 2.13 -4.44
C PHE A 96 8.94 1.39 -4.12
N TYR A 97 8.70 1.06 -2.85
CA TYR A 97 7.48 0.42 -2.38
C TYR A 97 7.07 0.95 -1.01
N SER A 98 5.80 1.35 -0.89
CA SER A 98 5.20 1.82 0.35
C SER A 98 3.80 1.24 0.49
N ARG A 99 3.54 0.53 1.59
CA ARG A 99 2.22 -0.03 1.93
C ARG A 99 1.78 0.46 3.30
N PRO A 100 0.61 1.10 3.42
CA PRO A 100 -0.08 1.15 4.70
C PRO A 100 -0.40 -0.31 5.12
N THR A 101 0.07 -0.83 6.27
CA THR A 101 -0.23 -2.23 6.66
C THR A 101 -1.66 -2.43 7.20
N SER A 102 -2.61 -1.55 6.91
CA SER A 102 -4.05 -1.72 7.14
C SER A 102 -4.86 -0.66 6.35
N PHE A 103 -5.66 -1.00 5.35
CA PHE A 103 -7.09 -1.29 5.55
C PHE A 103 -7.62 -2.37 4.59
N PHE A 104 -6.80 -2.84 3.66
CA PHE A 104 -7.11 -3.98 2.79
C PHE A 104 -5.87 -4.86 2.70
N THR A 105 -5.64 -5.68 3.73
CA THR A 105 -4.65 -6.74 3.62
C THR A 105 -5.18 -7.75 2.61
N ILE A 106 -4.49 -7.88 1.48
CA ILE A 106 -4.80 -8.90 0.49
C ILE A 106 -4.15 -10.19 0.96
N ASP A 107 -4.88 -10.95 1.77
CA ASP A 107 -4.41 -12.17 2.42
C ASP A 107 -5.27 -13.38 2.05
N GLU A 108 -4.93 -14.56 2.59
CA GLU A 108 -5.55 -15.84 2.27
C GLU A 108 -7.08 -15.91 2.43
N ARG A 109 -7.69 -14.96 3.15
CA ARG A 109 -9.15 -14.85 3.27
C ARG A 109 -9.81 -14.41 1.96
N ILE A 110 -9.06 -13.75 1.08
CA ILE A 110 -9.52 -13.38 -0.27
C ILE A 110 -9.16 -14.52 -1.23
N ASN A 111 -10.12 -14.89 -2.08
CA ASN A 111 -9.91 -15.91 -3.12
C ASN A 111 -8.62 -15.63 -3.91
N LYS A 112 -7.78 -16.67 -4.06
CA LYS A 112 -6.46 -16.56 -4.73
C LYS A 112 -6.54 -15.85 -6.08
N LYS A 113 -7.53 -16.18 -6.92
CA LYS A 113 -7.69 -15.60 -8.26
C LYS A 113 -7.93 -14.08 -8.20
N ILE A 114 -8.69 -13.61 -7.22
CA ILE A 114 -8.92 -12.18 -6.97
C ILE A 114 -7.63 -11.51 -6.49
N ARG A 115 -6.90 -12.14 -5.56
CA ARG A 115 -5.63 -11.60 -5.05
C ARG A 115 -4.60 -11.40 -6.14
N ASP A 116 -4.39 -12.44 -6.96
CA ASP A 116 -3.38 -12.44 -8.02
C ASP A 116 -3.65 -11.29 -9.01
N LEU A 117 -4.91 -11.06 -9.37
CA LEU A 117 -5.30 -9.95 -10.24
C LEU A 117 -5.09 -8.57 -9.61
N VAL A 118 -5.28 -8.41 -8.30
CA VAL A 118 -4.97 -7.14 -7.62
C VAL A 118 -3.46 -6.90 -7.57
N PHE A 119 -2.66 -7.94 -7.33
CA PHE A 119 -1.19 -7.83 -7.39
C PHE A 119 -0.71 -7.49 -8.80
N GLU A 120 -1.30 -8.08 -9.83
CA GLU A 120 -0.99 -7.77 -11.24
C GLU A 120 -1.38 -6.33 -11.60
N ALA A 121 -2.52 -5.84 -11.10
CA ALA A 121 -2.93 -4.45 -11.28
C ALA A 121 -1.94 -3.47 -10.63
N GLU A 122 -1.41 -3.80 -9.45
CA GLU A 122 -0.40 -2.99 -8.79
C GLU A 122 0.93 -2.97 -9.53
N GLN A 123 1.40 -4.12 -10.01
CA GLN A 123 2.61 -4.19 -10.83
C GLN A 123 2.45 -3.38 -12.13
N SER A 124 1.29 -3.48 -12.78
CA SER A 124 0.96 -2.67 -13.96
C SER A 124 1.01 -1.17 -13.65
N ARG A 125 0.51 -0.75 -12.48
CA ARG A 125 0.59 0.64 -12.03
C ARG A 125 2.05 1.07 -11.81
N GLN A 126 2.87 0.25 -11.16
CA GLN A 126 4.29 0.54 -10.92
C GLN A 126 5.08 0.66 -12.23
N ALA A 127 4.71 -0.12 -13.25
CA ALA A 127 5.30 -0.07 -14.58
C ALA A 127 4.72 1.02 -15.50
N ASN A 128 3.88 1.94 -15.00
CA ASN A 128 3.15 2.94 -15.79
C ASN A 128 2.24 2.37 -16.89
N LEU A 129 1.79 1.12 -16.75
CA LEU A 129 0.85 0.44 -17.65
C LEU A 129 -0.60 0.61 -17.17
N LEU A 130 -1.12 1.84 -17.19
CA LEU A 130 -2.43 2.18 -16.63
C LEU A 130 -3.60 1.40 -17.26
N VAL A 131 -3.52 1.12 -18.56
CA VAL A 131 -4.54 0.32 -19.28
C VAL A 131 -4.56 -1.11 -18.75
N GLY A 132 -3.39 -1.72 -18.56
CA GLY A 132 -3.25 -3.06 -17.98
C GLY A 132 -3.79 -3.10 -16.56
N GLY A 133 -3.40 -2.14 -15.72
CA GLY A 133 -3.91 -2.04 -14.35
C GLY A 133 -5.43 -1.89 -14.29
N SER A 134 -6.01 -1.06 -15.16
CA SER A 134 -7.46 -0.90 -15.26
C SER A 134 -8.19 -2.17 -15.74
N ALA A 135 -7.59 -2.93 -16.66
CA ALA A 135 -8.13 -4.20 -17.12
C ALA A 135 -8.14 -5.25 -16.01
N CYS A 136 -7.03 -5.39 -15.27
CA CYS A 136 -6.93 -6.30 -14.12
C CYS A 136 -7.98 -5.95 -13.05
N LEU A 137 -8.15 -4.67 -12.70
CA LEU A 137 -9.16 -4.25 -11.73
C LEU A 137 -10.60 -4.52 -12.18
N ARG A 138 -10.91 -4.37 -13.47
CA ARG A 138 -12.23 -4.78 -14.00
C ARG A 138 -12.45 -6.28 -13.88
N LYS A 139 -11.43 -7.07 -14.18
CA LYS A 139 -11.48 -8.53 -14.02
C LYS A 139 -11.67 -8.93 -12.55
N VAL A 140 -11.01 -8.25 -11.60
CA VAL A 140 -11.26 -8.42 -10.15
C VAL A 140 -12.73 -8.27 -9.81
N ILE A 141 -13.41 -7.25 -10.34
CA ILE A 141 -14.84 -7.03 -10.08
C ILE A 141 -15.67 -8.21 -10.62
N TYR A 142 -15.37 -8.70 -11.83
CA TYR A 142 -16.12 -9.81 -12.42
C TYR A 142 -15.92 -11.12 -11.65
N GLU A 143 -14.68 -11.43 -11.29
CA GLU A 143 -14.35 -12.62 -10.49
C GLU A 143 -15.00 -12.55 -9.11
N LEU A 144 -15.06 -11.35 -8.51
CA LEU A 144 -15.76 -11.14 -7.24
C LEU A 144 -17.27 -11.38 -7.37
N LEU A 145 -17.90 -10.88 -8.44
CA LEU A 145 -19.34 -11.09 -8.66
C LEU A 145 -19.68 -12.57 -8.84
N GLU A 146 -18.83 -13.30 -9.57
CA GLU A 146 -18.95 -14.75 -9.79
C GLU A 146 -18.76 -15.53 -8.48
N PHE A 147 -17.69 -15.23 -7.73
CA PHE A 147 -17.41 -15.86 -6.43
C PHE A 147 -18.55 -15.65 -5.43
N GLU A 148 -19.12 -14.45 -5.39
CA GLU A 148 -20.22 -14.08 -4.49
C GLU A 148 -21.60 -14.52 -4.99
N LYS A 149 -21.67 -15.15 -6.18
CA LYS A 149 -22.90 -15.58 -6.86
C LYS A 149 -23.93 -14.46 -7.01
N SER A 150 -23.45 -13.27 -7.34
CA SER A 150 -24.26 -12.04 -7.41
C SER A 150 -24.57 -11.59 -8.84
N ILE A 151 -24.17 -12.38 -9.84
CA ILE A 151 -24.42 -12.10 -11.26
C ILE A 151 -25.90 -12.24 -11.56
N LEU A 152 -26.53 -11.13 -11.93
CA LEU A 152 -27.87 -11.07 -12.47
C LEU A 152 -27.81 -11.12 -13.99
N ARG A 153 -28.63 -11.97 -14.60
CA ARG A 153 -28.77 -12.07 -16.05
C ARG A 153 -30.09 -11.45 -16.48
N ASP A 154 -30.06 -10.69 -17.56
CA ASP A 154 -31.27 -10.14 -18.15
C ASP A 154 -32.11 -11.29 -18.74
N LYS A 155 -33.40 -11.33 -18.40
CA LYS A 155 -34.34 -12.36 -18.84
C LYS A 155 -34.55 -12.34 -20.36
N LYS A 156 -34.32 -11.20 -21.02
CA LYS A 156 -34.56 -11.03 -22.46
C LYS A 156 -33.35 -11.44 -23.32
N THR A 157 -32.14 -11.19 -22.84
CA THR A 157 -30.91 -11.37 -23.64
C THR A 157 -30.02 -12.50 -23.13
N GLY A 158 -30.24 -12.96 -21.89
CA GLY A 158 -29.38 -13.96 -21.24
C GLY A 158 -27.99 -13.44 -20.84
N HIS A 159 -27.67 -12.19 -21.18
CA HIS A 159 -26.40 -11.54 -20.84
C HIS A 159 -26.36 -11.08 -19.38
N ALA A 160 -25.15 -11.04 -18.82
CA ALA A 160 -24.92 -10.55 -17.48
C ALA A 160 -25.11 -9.04 -17.41
N ASN A 161 -26.01 -8.59 -16.53
CA ASN A 161 -26.17 -7.17 -16.21
C ASN A 161 -25.23 -6.80 -15.06
N TYR A 162 -24.01 -6.41 -15.41
CA TYR A 162 -22.97 -6.11 -14.41
C TYR A 162 -23.33 -4.93 -13.49
N GLN A 163 -24.05 -3.90 -13.98
CA GLN A 163 -24.45 -2.77 -13.14
C GLN A 163 -25.41 -3.19 -12.04
N GLU A 164 -26.45 -3.97 -12.38
CA GLU A 164 -27.38 -4.51 -11.39
C GLU A 164 -26.71 -5.52 -10.48
N SER A 165 -25.81 -6.36 -11.01
CA SER A 165 -25.05 -7.33 -10.21
C SER A 165 -24.20 -6.64 -9.13
N ILE A 166 -23.53 -5.53 -9.48
CA ILE A 166 -22.75 -4.73 -8.52
C ILE A 166 -23.67 -4.09 -7.47
N ARG A 167 -24.84 -3.59 -7.87
CA ARG A 167 -25.82 -3.01 -6.94
C ARG A 167 -26.35 -4.07 -5.96
N ASN A 168 -26.63 -5.28 -6.46
CA ASN A 168 -27.04 -6.41 -5.65
C ASN A 168 -25.96 -6.82 -4.64
N LEU A 169 -24.70 -6.90 -5.09
CA LEU A 169 -23.57 -7.22 -4.20
C LEU A 169 -23.40 -6.18 -3.08
N LYS A 170 -23.57 -4.88 -3.38
CA LYS A 170 -23.50 -3.82 -2.36
C LYS A 170 -24.59 -3.97 -1.29
N ASN A 171 -25.77 -4.46 -1.64
CA ASN A 171 -26.86 -4.69 -0.69
C ASN A 171 -26.63 -5.94 0.17
N LYS A 172 -25.89 -6.94 -0.34
CA LYS A 172 -25.54 -8.17 0.39
C LYS A 172 -24.69 -7.87 1.63
N PHE A 173 -23.87 -6.84 1.59
CA PHE A 173 -23.00 -6.41 2.68
C PHE A 173 -23.33 -4.97 3.11
N PRO A 174 -24.38 -4.75 3.92
CA PRO A 174 -24.73 -3.42 4.39
C PRO A 174 -23.57 -2.82 5.19
N LYS A 175 -23.26 -1.55 4.94
CA LYS A 175 -22.30 -0.80 5.74
C LYS A 175 -22.86 -0.68 7.17
N LYS A 176 -22.20 -1.32 8.13
CA LYS A 176 -22.39 -1.03 9.55
C LYS A 176 -21.88 0.38 9.86
#